data_AF-A0A1B0GPI1-F1
#
_entry.id   AF-A0A1B0GPI1-F1
#
_cell.length_a   1.000
_cell.length_b   1.000
_cell.length_c   1.000
_cell.angle_alpha   90.00
_cell.angle_beta   90.00
_cell.angle_gamma   90.00
#
_symmetry.space_group_name_H-M   'P 1'
#
loop_
_entity.id
_entity.type
_entity.pdbx_description
1 polymer ?
#
loop_
_entity_poly.entity_id
_entity_poly.type
_entity_poly.pdbx_seq_one_letter_code
_entity_poly.pdbx_strand_id
1 'polypeptide(L)'
;MRAAVQKSYSKTGRYTNAPTENIEINDDDDDFNDEDYMPLAKRKALMSKNKEKKESPVVTPVAASKKSPKAETPVKIPAVVAKVRPSEASSIGGLCLNNAAPAAVKDAPAGKTKEVVDLTKDDGGKAAADSREITFNKLQGKTYPSLVVVARPSLKVKENAQSDRGTLDTKVKSVLTYPTTKFTEWLIQQGLVRSAQTCQIHADTALKLGMYSDSSKFPYSGGYVWISSCCPTRYVSVFNASIFEGSVHPPSVILKLIYHWACQTNVPNVVQWVKVDNLYVKGIYTFLRAVCTVALYYHITLLGGPGKKIEVGVISLGTTTQDGQQRQVKVEVLGVYDPEGKLIRLRAIEPYTGPDKNNKKRFERILEPLKEWVNRDSIILTDLTVDKGCLHTLGFKTVHQALPSDSSRNSNATIMDYLRRIVPRMFQNTLSLLSRAIIQQFLDELVWREWYGTSPGLAFDNIVAHLAEQTRLDHKASLTGRLNK
;
A
#
# COMPACT_ATOMS: atom_id res chain seq x y z
N MET A 1 -39.62 5.76 -41.94
CA MET A 1 -39.76 6.83 -40.93
C MET A 1 -38.58 6.75 -39.97
N ARG A 2 -37.70 7.77 -40.01
CA ARG A 2 -36.64 8.01 -39.01
C ARG A 2 -37.29 8.71 -37.81
N ALA A 3 -36.95 8.31 -36.58
CA ALA A 3 -37.12 9.14 -35.41
C ALA A 3 -35.94 8.91 -34.45
N ALA A 4 -35.27 10.03 -34.16
CA ALA A 4 -34.13 10.18 -33.27
C ALA A 4 -34.61 10.84 -31.97
N VAL A 5 -34.04 10.46 -30.82
CA VAL A 5 -34.06 11.25 -29.56
C VAL A 5 -32.75 10.94 -28.82
N GLN A 6 -31.72 11.76 -29.01
CA GLN A 6 -31.25 12.84 -28.12
C GLN A 6 -30.70 12.40 -26.74
N LYS A 7 -29.37 12.45 -26.63
CA LYS A 7 -28.58 12.50 -25.40
C LYS A 7 -28.61 13.92 -24.82
N SER A 8 -28.89 14.05 -23.53
CA SER A 8 -28.68 15.30 -22.77
C SER A 8 -27.57 15.09 -21.73
N TYR A 9 -26.47 15.82 -21.88
CA TYR A 9 -25.45 16.04 -20.86
C TYR A 9 -25.93 17.11 -19.88
N SER A 10 -25.71 16.90 -18.58
CA SER A 10 -25.78 17.96 -17.57
C SER A 10 -24.53 17.88 -16.67
N LYS A 11 -23.74 18.95 -16.71
CA LYS A 11 -22.63 19.28 -15.81
C LYS A 11 -23.17 20.35 -14.85
N THR A 12 -22.84 20.21 -13.55
CA THR A 12 -22.55 21.24 -12.53
C THR A 12 -23.27 20.97 -11.20
N GLY A 13 -22.53 21.05 -10.09
CA GLY A 13 -23.13 21.13 -8.76
C GLY A 13 -22.14 20.81 -7.63
N ARG A 14 -21.39 21.83 -7.17
CA ARG A 14 -20.64 21.82 -5.91
C ARG A 14 -21.62 21.61 -4.75
N TYR A 15 -21.32 20.69 -3.83
CA TYR A 15 -21.98 20.63 -2.52
C TYR A 15 -21.04 21.18 -1.44
N THR A 16 -21.22 22.46 -1.13
CA THR A 16 -20.98 23.05 0.18
C THR A 16 -22.35 23.19 0.83
N ASN A 17 -22.54 22.65 2.04
CA ASN A 17 -23.35 23.22 3.13
C ASN A 17 -23.50 22.18 4.25
N ALA A 18 -22.78 22.43 5.35
CA ALA A 18 -23.05 21.85 6.65
C ALA A 18 -24.17 22.67 7.32
N PRO A 19 -25.13 22.05 8.02
CA PRO A 19 -26.09 22.79 8.83
C PRO A 19 -25.46 23.17 10.18
N THR A 20 -25.53 24.46 10.50
CA THR A 20 -25.29 25.03 11.82
C THR A 20 -26.55 24.84 12.67
N GLU A 21 -26.48 23.97 13.67
CA GLU A 21 -27.45 23.96 14.76
C GLU A 21 -26.78 24.53 16.02
N ASN A 22 -27.48 25.51 16.61
CA ASN A 22 -27.14 26.17 17.86
C ASN A 22 -27.24 25.16 19.01
N ILE A 23 -26.15 24.97 19.73
CA ILE A 23 -26.16 24.28 21.03
C ILE A 23 -25.90 25.36 22.09
N GLU A 24 -26.95 25.62 22.87
CA GLU A 24 -26.88 26.35 24.13
C GLU A 24 -26.03 25.54 25.11
N ILE A 25 -24.99 26.15 25.64
CA ILE A 25 -24.12 25.57 26.67
C ILE A 25 -24.76 25.92 28.01
N ASN A 26 -25.32 24.92 28.67
CA ASN A 26 -25.57 24.97 30.10
C ASN A 26 -24.24 24.79 30.82
N ASP A 27 -23.83 25.83 31.55
CA ASP A 27 -22.83 25.77 32.60
C ASP A 27 -23.47 25.09 33.82
N ASP A 28 -22.94 23.92 34.21
CA ASP A 28 -22.93 23.39 35.58
C ASP A 28 -22.31 21.98 35.51
N ASP A 29 -21.05 21.86 35.93
CA ASP A 29 -20.56 20.84 36.85
C ASP A 29 -19.03 20.89 36.93
N ASP A 30 -18.57 21.46 38.05
CA ASP A 30 -17.23 21.42 38.58
C ASP A 30 -16.81 19.98 38.92
N ASP A 31 -15.66 19.52 38.40
CA ASP A 31 -14.58 18.85 39.15
C ASP A 31 -13.61 18.17 38.17
N PHE A 32 -12.56 18.88 37.75
CA PHE A 32 -11.33 18.24 37.28
C PHE A 32 -10.12 19.08 37.71
N ASN A 33 -9.43 18.55 38.71
CA ASN A 33 -8.23 19.07 39.32
C ASN A 33 -7.02 18.68 38.45
N ASP A 34 -6.50 19.61 37.63
CA ASP A 34 -5.22 19.46 36.91
C ASP A 34 -4.28 20.62 37.29
N GLU A 35 -3.43 20.38 38.30
CA GLU A 35 -2.24 21.19 38.58
C GLU A 35 -1.20 20.97 37.48
N ASP A 36 -1.32 21.66 36.33
CA ASP A 36 -0.20 22.03 35.45
C ASP A 36 -0.58 22.93 34.25
N TYR A 37 -1.65 23.74 34.35
CA TYR A 37 -2.00 24.68 33.29
C TYR A 37 -1.38 26.07 33.49
N MET A 38 -0.32 26.39 32.75
CA MET A 38 0.27 27.74 32.70
C MET A 38 -0.35 28.58 31.56
N PRO A 39 -1.01 29.72 31.84
CA PRO A 39 -1.72 30.50 30.81
C PRO A 39 -0.79 31.10 29.72
N LEU A 40 -1.27 31.07 28.47
CA LEU A 40 -0.58 31.55 27.25
C LEU A 40 -0.02 32.98 27.33
N ALA A 41 -0.64 33.85 28.13
CA ALA A 41 -0.16 35.21 28.34
C ALA A 41 1.21 35.25 29.05
N LYS A 42 1.45 34.32 29.99
CA LYS A 42 2.71 34.22 30.76
C LYS A 42 3.85 33.64 29.90
N ARG A 43 3.52 32.79 28.91
CA ARG A 43 4.48 32.20 27.96
C ARG A 43 5.00 33.20 26.92
N LYS A 44 4.18 34.17 26.50
CA LYS A 44 4.58 35.25 25.56
C LYS A 44 5.47 36.32 26.21
N ALA A 45 5.31 36.56 27.51
CA ALA A 45 6.15 37.51 28.25
C ALA A 45 7.61 37.02 28.41
N LEU A 46 7.83 35.71 28.52
CA LEU A 46 9.18 35.11 28.64
C LEU A 46 9.97 35.12 27.32
N MET A 47 9.30 35.04 26.18
CA MET A 47 9.94 35.08 24.85
C MET A 47 10.35 36.50 24.41
N SER A 48 9.74 37.54 24.97
CA SER A 48 10.02 38.93 24.61
C SER A 48 11.21 39.54 25.38
N LYS A 49 11.65 38.91 26.48
CA LYS A 49 12.79 39.38 27.29
C LYS A 49 14.18 39.00 26.73
N ASN A 50 14.26 38.15 25.70
CA ASN A 50 15.53 37.66 25.15
C ASN A 50 15.95 38.33 23.82
N LYS A 51 15.27 39.39 23.37
CA LYS A 51 15.56 40.03 22.08
C LYS A 51 16.07 41.48 22.16
N GLU A 52 16.45 41.95 23.35
CA GLU A 52 17.09 43.26 23.54
C GLU A 52 18.49 43.08 24.15
N LYS A 53 19.50 42.97 23.28
CA LYS A 53 20.90 43.37 23.52
C LYS A 53 21.76 43.12 22.27
N LYS A 54 21.79 44.09 21.34
CA LYS A 54 23.00 44.85 20.96
C LYS A 54 22.76 45.68 19.70
N GLU A 55 23.13 46.94 19.84
CA GLU A 55 22.91 48.08 18.97
C GLU A 55 23.85 48.17 17.75
N SER A 56 23.35 48.96 16.78
CA SER A 56 23.93 49.82 15.72
C SER A 56 25.14 50.70 16.14
N PRO A 57 25.77 51.62 15.32
CA PRO A 57 25.29 52.35 14.11
C PRO A 57 26.33 52.58 12.97
N VAL A 58 26.02 53.20 11.82
CA VAL A 58 26.25 54.65 11.53
C VAL A 58 25.77 55.03 10.10
N VAL A 59 24.88 56.05 10.04
CA VAL A 59 24.80 57.28 9.21
C VAL A 59 24.64 57.26 7.66
N THR A 60 23.55 57.93 7.22
CA THR A 60 23.15 58.46 5.90
C THR A 60 23.88 59.77 5.50
N PRO A 61 23.89 60.22 4.20
CA PRO A 61 22.84 61.16 3.74
C PRO A 61 22.44 61.15 2.24
N VAL A 62 21.14 61.36 2.02
CA VAL A 62 20.41 62.30 1.11
C VAL A 62 20.77 62.49 -0.39
N ALA A 63 19.74 62.20 -1.21
CA ALA A 63 19.20 62.75 -2.48
C ALA A 63 19.93 63.82 -3.34
N ALA A 64 19.92 63.64 -4.69
CA ALA A 64 18.98 64.31 -5.62
C ALA A 64 19.38 64.24 -7.13
N SER A 65 18.36 64.10 -7.99
CA SER A 65 18.16 64.72 -9.33
C SER A 65 18.48 63.99 -10.67
N LYS A 66 17.39 63.88 -11.47
CA LYS A 66 17.18 64.22 -12.90
C LYS A 66 17.69 63.36 -14.09
N LYS A 67 16.71 63.11 -14.98
CA LYS A 67 16.68 63.01 -16.47
C LYS A 67 16.94 61.65 -17.17
N SER A 68 15.94 61.29 -17.98
CA SER A 68 15.81 60.28 -19.05
C SER A 68 16.65 60.59 -20.31
N PRO A 69 16.57 59.81 -21.42
CA PRO A 69 16.57 58.36 -21.60
C PRO A 69 17.70 57.91 -22.58
N LYS A 70 18.20 56.67 -22.51
CA LYS A 70 18.96 56.08 -23.64
C LYS A 70 18.91 54.56 -23.66
N ALA A 71 18.79 54.03 -24.87
CA ALA A 71 18.73 52.63 -25.23
C ALA A 71 19.96 51.84 -24.77
N GLU A 72 19.74 50.62 -24.29
CA GLU A 72 20.81 49.64 -24.08
C GLU A 72 20.45 48.25 -24.64
N THR A 73 21.45 47.76 -25.34
CA THR A 73 21.80 46.41 -25.81
C THR A 73 21.53 45.25 -24.85
N PRO A 74 21.49 43.99 -25.36
CA PRO A 74 21.11 42.83 -24.58
C PRO A 74 22.13 42.52 -23.47
N VAL A 75 21.62 42.46 -22.23
CA VAL A 75 22.40 42.08 -21.04
C VAL A 75 22.85 40.62 -21.17
N LYS A 76 24.17 40.43 -21.30
CA LYS A 76 24.84 39.14 -21.09
C LYS A 76 24.67 38.74 -19.63
N ILE A 77 24.02 37.59 -19.41
CA ILE A 77 23.92 36.95 -18.10
C ILE A 77 25.33 36.49 -17.67
N PRO A 78 25.83 36.83 -16.46
CA PRO A 78 27.13 36.37 -15.99
C PRO A 78 27.15 34.86 -15.79
N ALA A 79 28.07 34.21 -16.50
CA ALA A 79 28.34 32.78 -16.42
C ALA A 79 29.16 32.43 -15.18
N VAL A 80 28.57 32.42 -13.98
CA VAL A 80 29.17 31.77 -12.80
C VAL A 80 28.08 31.20 -11.89
N VAL A 81 27.51 30.06 -12.28
CA VAL A 81 26.89 29.11 -11.34
C VAL A 81 27.53 27.76 -11.59
N ALA A 82 28.12 27.17 -10.56
CA ALA A 82 28.88 25.93 -10.61
C ALA A 82 28.18 24.85 -11.47
N LYS A 83 28.92 24.30 -12.44
CA LYS A 83 28.53 23.24 -13.37
C LYS A 83 28.29 21.89 -12.68
N VAL A 84 27.32 21.78 -11.76
CA VAL A 84 26.81 20.46 -11.38
C VAL A 84 25.81 20.05 -12.47
N ARG A 85 26.28 19.21 -13.38
CA ARG A 85 25.42 18.66 -14.45
C ARG A 85 24.38 17.73 -13.80
N PRO A 86 23.08 17.90 -14.08
CA PRO A 86 22.04 17.07 -13.48
C PRO A 86 22.18 15.62 -13.95
N SER A 87 22.04 14.69 -13.01
CA SER A 87 21.90 13.25 -13.24
C SER A 87 20.64 12.74 -12.52
N GLU A 88 20.26 11.49 -12.78
CA GLU A 88 19.20 10.83 -12.02
C GLU A 88 19.39 10.96 -10.50
N ALA A 89 20.60 10.70 -9.99
CA ALA A 89 20.89 10.76 -8.56
C ALA A 89 20.78 12.17 -7.95
N SER A 90 20.98 13.23 -8.75
CA SER A 90 20.84 14.61 -8.28
C SER A 90 19.45 15.22 -8.54
N SER A 91 18.59 14.50 -9.27
CA SER A 91 17.25 14.98 -9.64
C SER A 91 16.23 14.72 -8.54
N ILE A 92 15.21 15.58 -8.45
CA ILE A 92 14.13 15.41 -7.45
C ILE A 92 13.34 14.14 -7.79
N GLY A 93 13.20 13.23 -6.83
CA GLY A 93 12.54 11.94 -7.02
C GLY A 93 13.29 10.97 -7.93
N GLY A 94 14.59 11.22 -8.14
CA GLY A 94 15.49 10.37 -8.92
C GLY A 94 15.74 9.00 -8.30
N LEU A 95 16.40 8.12 -9.07
CA LEU A 95 16.87 6.83 -8.55
C LEU A 95 18.07 7.05 -7.62
N CYS A 96 18.11 6.33 -6.51
CA CYS A 96 19.20 6.35 -5.53
C CYS A 96 20.22 5.25 -5.85
N LEU A 97 20.64 5.15 -7.09
CA LEU A 97 21.63 4.16 -7.49
C LEU A 97 22.90 4.46 -6.70
N ASN A 98 23.34 3.52 -5.85
CA ASN A 98 24.65 3.62 -5.25
C ASN A 98 25.66 3.77 -6.39
N ASN A 99 26.35 4.90 -6.44
CA ASN A 99 27.52 5.09 -7.29
C ASN A 99 28.61 4.11 -6.82
N ALA A 100 28.52 2.85 -7.23
CA ALA A 100 29.71 2.03 -7.39
C ALA A 100 30.41 2.55 -8.65
N ALA A 101 31.11 3.67 -8.53
CA ALA A 101 32.07 4.09 -9.54
C ALA A 101 33.23 3.08 -9.57
N PRO A 102 33.77 2.76 -10.76
CA PRO A 102 34.84 1.80 -10.93
C PRO A 102 36.18 2.46 -10.59
N ALA A 103 36.90 1.94 -9.60
CA ALA A 103 38.34 2.17 -9.46
C ALA A 103 38.96 1.01 -8.70
N ALA A 104 39.90 0.35 -9.38
CA ALA A 104 40.79 -0.64 -8.83
C ALA A 104 41.59 -0.08 -7.64
N VAL A 105 41.59 -0.79 -6.52
CA VAL A 105 42.78 -0.92 -5.66
C VAL A 105 42.82 -2.37 -5.20
N LYS A 106 43.96 -3.00 -5.51
CA LYS A 106 44.40 -4.31 -5.05
C LYS A 106 44.45 -4.35 -3.52
N ASP A 107 43.94 -5.42 -2.93
CA ASP A 107 44.68 -6.30 -2.01
C ASP A 107 43.77 -7.01 -1.00
N ALA A 108 44.13 -8.28 -0.77
CA ALA A 108 43.76 -9.18 0.35
C ALA A 108 42.52 -10.10 0.17
N PRO A 109 42.49 -11.27 0.85
CA PRO A 109 43.00 -12.51 0.28
C PRO A 109 41.95 -13.63 0.22
N ALA A 110 42.33 -14.69 -0.49
CA ALA A 110 41.58 -15.90 -0.76
C ALA A 110 41.04 -16.62 0.50
N GLY A 111 39.75 -16.98 0.45
CA GLY A 111 39.12 -17.97 1.32
C GLY A 111 38.21 -18.87 0.48
N LYS A 112 38.67 -20.10 0.22
CA LYS A 112 37.99 -21.14 -0.56
C LYS A 112 36.86 -21.78 0.26
N THR A 113 35.67 -21.91 -0.32
CA THR A 113 34.80 -23.08 -0.13
C THR A 113 34.10 -23.37 -1.45
N LYS A 114 34.60 -24.40 -2.14
CA LYS A 114 33.92 -25.06 -3.26
C LYS A 114 32.88 -25.98 -2.65
N GLU A 115 31.62 -25.85 -3.06
CA GLU A 115 30.66 -26.95 -2.97
C GLU A 115 30.16 -27.20 -4.40
N VAL A 116 30.70 -28.27 -4.98
CA VAL A 116 30.28 -28.84 -6.27
C VAL A 116 29.15 -29.81 -5.92
N VAL A 117 27.97 -29.59 -6.50
CA VAL A 117 26.84 -30.53 -6.40
C VAL A 117 26.59 -31.09 -7.79
N ASP A 118 26.84 -32.39 -7.89
CA ASP A 118 26.73 -33.24 -9.07
C ASP A 118 25.25 -33.45 -9.46
N LEU A 119 24.93 -33.31 -10.75
CA LEU A 119 23.58 -33.32 -11.32
C LEU A 119 23.35 -34.55 -12.20
N THR A 120 23.50 -35.74 -11.63
CA THR A 120 23.00 -36.96 -12.26
C THR A 120 22.25 -37.81 -11.24
N LYS A 121 20.92 -37.72 -11.24
CA LYS A 121 20.02 -38.88 -11.09
C LYS A 121 18.59 -38.53 -11.49
N ASP A 122 18.05 -39.44 -12.30
CA ASP A 122 16.82 -39.40 -13.09
C ASP A 122 15.50 -39.27 -12.34
N ASP A 123 14.52 -38.77 -13.10
CA ASP A 123 13.10 -38.57 -12.82
C ASP A 123 12.33 -39.88 -12.58
N GLY A 124 11.35 -39.82 -11.66
CA GLY A 124 10.34 -40.86 -11.54
C GLY A 124 9.32 -40.65 -10.40
N GLY A 125 8.21 -39.97 -10.68
CA GLY A 125 6.92 -40.27 -10.03
C GLY A 125 6.18 -39.14 -9.30
N LYS A 126 5.04 -38.74 -9.90
CA LYS A 126 3.81 -38.14 -9.32
C LYS A 126 3.92 -36.81 -8.54
N ALA A 127 3.20 -35.80 -9.05
CA ALA A 127 2.98 -34.51 -8.42
C ALA A 127 2.24 -34.64 -7.07
N ALA A 128 3.00 -34.61 -5.97
CA ALA A 128 2.49 -34.37 -4.63
C ALA A 128 2.86 -32.94 -4.20
N ALA A 129 1.90 -32.27 -3.58
CA ALA A 129 2.00 -30.90 -3.11
C ALA A 129 3.25 -30.69 -2.22
N ASP A 130 4.03 -29.64 -2.54
CA ASP A 130 5.16 -29.19 -1.73
C ASP A 130 4.68 -28.63 -0.38
N SER A 131 4.43 -29.53 0.57
CA SER A 131 4.41 -29.27 2.01
C SER A 131 5.79 -29.59 2.58
N ARG A 132 6.80 -28.76 2.28
CA ARG A 132 8.04 -28.77 3.07
C ARG A 132 7.88 -27.80 4.22
N GLU A 133 7.70 -28.35 5.42
CA GLU A 133 7.71 -27.61 6.68
C GLU A 133 9.07 -26.90 6.85
N ILE A 134 9.05 -25.58 6.99
CA ILE A 134 10.25 -24.79 7.29
C ILE A 134 10.30 -24.63 8.81
N THR A 135 11.13 -25.43 9.46
CA THR A 135 11.36 -25.36 10.91
C THR A 135 12.20 -24.13 11.26
N PHE A 136 11.61 -23.14 11.92
CA PHE A 136 12.24 -21.87 12.30
C PHE A 136 13.06 -21.91 13.61
N ASN A 137 13.59 -23.08 14.00
CA ASN A 137 14.34 -23.23 15.25
C ASN A 137 15.86 -23.17 15.02
N LYS A 138 16.41 -22.01 14.62
CA LYS A 138 17.81 -21.58 14.96
C LYS A 138 18.35 -20.29 14.32
N LEU A 139 17.59 -19.46 13.61
CA LEU A 139 18.15 -18.25 12.98
C LEU A 139 17.65 -16.96 13.65
N GLN A 140 18.33 -16.57 14.72
CA GLN A 140 18.36 -15.17 15.15
C GLN A 140 19.01 -14.33 14.04
N GLY A 141 18.27 -13.35 13.51
CA GLY A 141 18.88 -12.13 12.97
C GLY A 141 18.61 -11.74 11.51
N LYS A 142 18.10 -12.62 10.62
CA LYS A 142 17.82 -12.23 9.20
C LYS A 142 16.63 -12.95 8.56
N THR A 143 15.68 -13.44 9.35
CA THR A 143 14.46 -14.04 8.81
C THR A 143 13.39 -12.95 8.69
N TYR A 144 12.67 -12.94 7.55
CA TYR A 144 11.56 -12.01 7.31
C TYR A 144 10.25 -12.80 7.34
N PRO A 145 9.53 -12.87 8.48
CA PRO A 145 8.33 -13.71 8.60
C PRO A 145 7.25 -13.36 7.57
N SER A 146 7.17 -12.10 7.14
CA SER A 146 6.23 -11.64 6.11
C SER A 146 6.56 -12.11 4.68
N LEU A 147 7.74 -12.70 4.44
CA LEU A 147 8.10 -13.24 3.13
C LEU A 147 7.65 -14.69 2.93
N VAL A 148 7.36 -15.42 4.02
CA VAL A 148 6.91 -16.81 3.94
C VAL A 148 5.38 -16.96 3.98
N VAL A 149 4.66 -15.88 4.29
CA VAL A 149 3.20 -15.87 4.27
C VAL A 149 2.69 -15.66 2.85
N VAL A 150 1.76 -16.53 2.41
CA VAL A 150 1.18 -16.49 1.06
C VAL A 150 -0.34 -16.43 1.16
N ALA A 151 -0.94 -15.36 0.63
CA ALA A 151 -2.38 -15.16 0.59
C ALA A 151 -3.01 -15.82 -0.65
N ARG A 152 -3.33 -17.12 -0.59
CA ARG A 152 -3.89 -17.84 -1.75
C ARG A 152 -5.42 -17.73 -1.79
N PRO A 153 -6.03 -17.20 -2.88
CA PRO A 153 -7.48 -17.23 -3.03
C PRO A 153 -7.98 -18.68 -3.20
N SER A 154 -9.20 -18.95 -2.76
CA SER A 154 -9.85 -20.27 -2.77
C SER A 154 -11.35 -20.24 -3.10
N LEU A 155 -12.02 -19.08 -3.07
CA LEU A 155 -13.48 -19.02 -3.30
C LEU A 155 -13.89 -19.14 -4.78
N LYS A 156 -13.03 -18.69 -5.68
CA LYS A 156 -13.32 -18.56 -7.13
C LYS A 156 -12.33 -19.26 -8.04
N VAL A 157 -11.46 -20.13 -7.51
CA VAL A 157 -10.43 -20.80 -8.31
C VAL A 157 -11.10 -21.71 -9.34
N LYS A 158 -11.21 -21.22 -10.57
CA LYS A 158 -11.56 -22.04 -11.74
C LYS A 158 -10.37 -22.94 -12.05
N GLU A 159 -10.63 -24.16 -12.53
CA GLU A 159 -9.59 -25.11 -13.00
C GLU A 159 -8.62 -24.50 -14.04
N ASN A 160 -9.02 -23.42 -14.72
CA ASN A 160 -8.22 -22.74 -15.74
C ASN A 160 -7.15 -21.75 -15.22
N ALA A 161 -6.92 -21.64 -13.90
CA ALA A 161 -5.92 -20.72 -13.33
C ALA A 161 -4.46 -20.99 -13.78
N GLN A 162 -4.18 -22.16 -14.37
CA GLN A 162 -2.87 -22.47 -14.97
C GLN A 162 -2.72 -21.90 -16.40
N SER A 163 -3.81 -21.56 -17.08
CA SER A 163 -3.78 -21.17 -18.50
C SER A 163 -3.37 -19.72 -18.75
N ASP A 164 -3.59 -18.80 -17.80
CA ASP A 164 -3.33 -17.36 -18.01
C ASP A 164 -1.87 -16.97 -17.72
N ARG A 165 -1.14 -17.79 -16.94
CA ARG A 165 0.26 -17.53 -16.59
C ARG A 165 1.15 -17.43 -17.84
N GLY A 166 1.03 -18.35 -18.80
CA GLY A 166 1.83 -18.29 -20.03
C GLY A 166 1.62 -17.01 -20.84
N THR A 167 0.39 -16.48 -20.82
CA THR A 167 0.05 -15.20 -21.44
C THR A 167 0.70 -14.04 -20.69
N LEU A 168 0.63 -14.04 -19.35
CA LEU A 168 1.30 -13.06 -18.51
C LEU A 168 2.83 -13.08 -18.71
N ASP A 169 3.43 -14.27 -18.74
CA ASP A 169 4.87 -14.44 -18.99
C ASP A 169 5.28 -13.80 -20.31
N THR A 170 4.52 -14.03 -21.37
CA THR A 170 4.77 -13.46 -22.70
C THR A 170 4.62 -11.93 -22.67
N LYS A 171 3.56 -11.43 -22.03
CA LYS A 171 3.32 -9.99 -21.86
C LYS A 171 4.49 -9.31 -21.15
N VAL A 172 4.89 -9.82 -19.98
CA VAL A 172 5.96 -9.21 -19.17
C VAL A 172 7.32 -9.35 -19.85
N LYS A 173 7.63 -10.50 -20.45
CA LYS A 173 8.87 -10.69 -21.23
C LYS A 173 8.96 -9.69 -22.38
N SER A 174 7.87 -9.49 -23.13
CA SER A 174 7.84 -8.53 -24.24
C SER A 174 8.12 -7.10 -23.78
N VAL A 175 7.57 -6.68 -22.64
CA VAL A 175 7.81 -5.35 -22.09
C VAL A 175 9.25 -5.21 -21.58
N LEU A 176 9.82 -6.25 -20.97
CA LEU A 176 11.18 -6.23 -20.44
C LEU A 176 12.26 -6.20 -21.53
N THR A 177 11.95 -6.50 -22.79
CA THR A 177 12.88 -6.35 -23.93
C THR A 177 12.84 -4.97 -24.57
N TYR A 178 11.96 -4.07 -24.12
CA TYR A 178 11.89 -2.72 -24.66
C TYR A 178 13.17 -1.93 -24.36
N PRO A 179 13.65 -1.10 -25.31
CA PRO A 179 14.64 -0.07 -25.00
C PRO A 179 14.11 0.85 -23.89
N THR A 180 15.02 1.45 -23.11
CA THR A 180 14.64 2.25 -21.93
C THR A 180 13.62 3.35 -22.21
N THR A 181 13.74 4.02 -23.35
CA THR A 181 12.78 5.06 -23.79
C THR A 181 11.37 4.49 -23.92
N LYS A 182 11.21 3.42 -24.71
CA LYS A 182 9.94 2.73 -24.92
C LYS A 182 9.40 2.09 -23.64
N PHE A 183 10.28 1.59 -22.77
CA PHE A 183 9.89 1.08 -21.45
C PHE A 183 9.30 2.18 -20.57
N THR A 184 9.92 3.36 -20.57
CA THR A 184 9.44 4.53 -19.80
C THR A 184 8.09 5.04 -20.35
N GLU A 185 7.94 5.09 -21.67
CA GLU A 185 6.64 5.41 -22.31
C GLU A 185 5.56 4.40 -21.91
N TRP A 186 5.89 3.11 -21.89
CA TRP A 186 4.98 2.07 -21.43
C TRP A 186 4.58 2.29 -19.96
N LEU A 187 5.52 2.63 -19.08
CA LEU A 187 5.21 2.93 -17.67
C LEU A 187 4.25 4.13 -17.52
N ILE A 188 4.43 5.17 -18.33
CA ILE A 188 3.54 6.34 -18.38
C ILE A 188 2.15 5.93 -18.88
N GLN A 189 2.07 5.12 -19.94
CA GLN A 189 0.80 4.63 -20.51
C GLN A 189 0.03 3.74 -19.53
N GLN A 190 0.73 2.90 -18.75
CA GLN A 190 0.11 2.13 -17.67
C GLN A 190 -0.27 2.99 -16.46
N GLY A 191 0.20 4.25 -16.39
CA GLY A 191 0.00 5.15 -15.25
C GLY A 191 0.80 4.78 -14.01
N LEU A 192 1.78 3.87 -14.14
CA LEU A 192 2.75 3.55 -13.08
C LEU A 192 3.75 4.70 -12.88
N VAL A 193 3.89 5.56 -13.88
CA VAL A 193 4.56 6.85 -13.82
C VAL A 193 3.55 7.93 -14.22
N ARG A 194 3.63 9.11 -13.59
CA ARG A 194 2.71 10.22 -13.89
C ARG A 194 2.85 10.65 -15.34
N SER A 195 1.73 10.98 -15.99
CA SER A 195 1.70 11.58 -17.33
C SER A 195 1.70 13.12 -17.30
N ALA A 196 1.54 13.72 -16.12
CA ALA A 196 1.62 15.16 -15.90
C ALA A 196 2.15 15.45 -14.48
N GLN A 197 2.89 16.54 -14.32
CA GLN A 197 3.37 17.03 -13.03
C GLN A 197 3.31 18.56 -12.97
N THR A 198 3.25 19.10 -11.76
CA THR A 198 3.32 20.54 -11.47
C THR A 198 4.61 20.88 -10.74
N CYS A 199 5.06 22.12 -10.85
CA CYS A 199 6.25 22.57 -10.13
C CYS A 199 5.95 22.62 -8.62
N GLN A 200 6.83 22.02 -7.80
CA GLN A 200 6.67 22.01 -6.33
C GLN A 200 6.78 23.40 -5.68
N ILE A 201 7.41 24.37 -6.35
CA ILE A 201 7.53 25.76 -5.87
C ILE A 201 6.36 26.60 -6.38
N HIS A 202 6.01 26.44 -7.66
CA HIS A 202 4.95 27.19 -8.34
C HIS A 202 3.84 26.21 -8.75
N ALA A 203 2.94 25.88 -7.81
CA ALA A 203 1.94 24.83 -7.98
C ALA A 203 1.04 25.01 -9.23
N ASP A 204 0.81 26.26 -9.65
CA ASP A 204 0.01 26.59 -10.84
C ASP A 204 0.78 26.39 -12.16
N THR A 205 2.08 26.07 -12.10
CA THR A 205 2.92 25.87 -13.29
C THR A 205 3.08 24.39 -13.60
N ALA A 206 2.52 23.95 -14.73
CA ALA A 206 2.73 22.61 -15.25
C ALA A 206 4.17 22.39 -15.74
N LEU A 207 4.73 21.22 -15.43
CA LEU A 207 6.02 20.77 -15.97
C LEU A 207 5.80 20.17 -17.36
N LYS A 208 6.77 20.36 -18.26
CA LYS A 208 6.78 19.73 -19.59
C LYS A 208 7.66 18.48 -19.56
N LEU A 209 7.17 17.41 -20.15
CA LEU A 209 7.99 16.22 -20.37
C LEU A 209 8.99 16.55 -21.48
N GLY A 210 10.27 16.49 -21.16
CA GLY A 210 11.36 16.69 -22.11
C GLY A 210 12.24 15.46 -22.19
N MET A 211 13.09 15.44 -23.22
CA MET A 211 14.12 14.44 -23.39
C MET A 211 15.48 15.12 -23.42
N TYR A 212 16.39 14.68 -22.57
CA TYR A 212 17.75 15.15 -22.58
C TYR A 212 18.51 14.49 -23.74
N SER A 213 19.24 15.28 -24.53
CA SER A 213 19.97 14.78 -25.72
C SER A 213 21.06 13.76 -25.37
N ASP A 214 21.64 13.90 -24.18
CA ASP A 214 22.58 12.94 -23.59
C ASP A 214 21.84 11.96 -22.68
N SER A 215 21.44 10.82 -23.25
CA SER A 215 20.73 9.74 -22.54
C SER A 215 21.56 9.10 -21.43
N SER A 216 22.89 9.32 -21.40
CA SER A 216 23.74 8.78 -20.33
C SER A 216 23.49 9.44 -18.96
N LYS A 217 22.88 10.63 -18.93
CA LYS A 217 22.53 11.33 -17.68
C LYS A 217 21.28 10.77 -17.00
N PHE A 218 20.36 10.25 -17.82
CA PHE A 218 19.13 9.60 -17.39
C PHE A 218 18.97 8.24 -18.08
N PRO A 219 19.89 7.29 -17.80
CA PRO A 219 19.98 6.05 -18.57
C PRO A 219 18.83 5.09 -18.30
N TYR A 220 18.07 5.26 -17.21
CA TYR A 220 16.96 4.39 -16.83
C TYR A 220 15.59 4.96 -17.17
N SER A 221 15.52 6.25 -17.52
CA SER A 221 14.36 6.84 -18.20
C SER A 221 14.56 6.97 -19.72
N GLY A 222 15.75 6.67 -20.23
CA GLY A 222 16.08 6.86 -21.64
C GLY A 222 16.21 8.34 -22.04
N GLY A 223 16.54 9.20 -21.08
CA GLY A 223 16.64 10.66 -21.29
C GLY A 223 15.39 11.43 -20.87
N TYR A 224 14.26 10.78 -20.57
CA TYR A 224 13.05 11.47 -20.15
C TYR A 224 13.21 12.15 -18.79
N VAL A 225 12.79 13.41 -18.70
CA VAL A 225 12.86 14.25 -17.48
C VAL A 225 11.76 15.30 -17.51
N TRP A 226 11.23 15.68 -16.35
CA TRP A 226 10.32 16.82 -16.22
C TRP A 226 11.10 18.13 -16.15
N ILE A 227 10.77 19.04 -17.07
CA ILE A 227 11.42 20.35 -17.21
C ILE A 227 10.43 21.44 -16.84
N SER A 228 10.90 22.37 -16.02
CA SER A 228 10.15 23.57 -15.64
C SER A 228 10.62 24.78 -16.44
N SER A 229 9.67 25.60 -16.93
CA SER A 229 9.97 26.94 -17.43
C SER A 229 10.21 27.95 -16.30
N CYS A 230 9.62 27.75 -15.12
CA CYS A 230 9.77 28.66 -13.97
C CYS A 230 10.98 28.34 -13.08
N CYS A 231 11.56 27.14 -13.17
CA CYS A 231 12.74 26.74 -12.39
C CYS A 231 13.77 25.98 -13.26
N PRO A 232 14.52 26.66 -14.14
CA PRO A 232 15.38 26.01 -15.16
C PRO A 232 16.53 25.17 -14.60
N THR A 233 16.91 25.39 -13.34
CA THR A 233 17.99 24.67 -12.66
C THR A 233 17.51 23.43 -11.90
N ARG A 234 16.19 23.22 -11.77
CA ARG A 234 15.61 22.07 -11.06
C ARG A 234 15.11 21.04 -12.06
N TYR A 235 15.69 19.85 -11.97
CA TYR A 235 15.32 18.70 -12.77
C TYR A 235 14.52 17.74 -11.89
N VAL A 236 13.36 17.34 -12.38
CA VAL A 236 12.48 16.40 -11.69
C VAL A 236 12.49 15.10 -12.48
N SER A 237 12.88 14.01 -11.82
CA SER A 237 12.87 12.67 -12.40
C SER A 237 11.47 12.30 -12.85
N VAL A 238 11.35 11.58 -13.97
CA VAL A 238 10.04 11.03 -14.36
C VAL A 238 9.48 10.08 -13.31
N PHE A 239 10.34 9.41 -12.55
CA PHE A 239 9.94 8.49 -11.47
C PHE A 239 9.45 9.20 -10.20
N ASN A 240 9.54 10.52 -10.12
CA ASN A 240 9.03 11.29 -8.99
C ASN A 240 7.54 11.03 -8.74
N ALA A 241 7.15 10.84 -7.48
CA ALA A 241 5.80 10.52 -7.03
C ALA A 241 5.25 9.17 -7.55
N SER A 242 6.13 8.23 -7.89
CA SER A 242 5.77 6.85 -8.30
C SER A 242 6.37 5.80 -7.37
N ILE A 243 6.08 4.52 -7.61
CA ILE A 243 6.68 3.42 -6.85
C ILE A 243 8.19 3.26 -7.13
N PHE A 244 8.67 3.87 -8.22
CA PHE A 244 10.08 3.83 -8.64
C PHE A 244 10.91 4.95 -7.99
N GLU A 245 10.27 5.93 -7.35
CA GLU A 245 10.92 7.08 -6.72
C GLU A 245 11.95 6.62 -5.68
N GLY A 246 13.18 7.12 -5.79
CA GLY A 246 14.24 6.81 -4.82
C GLY A 246 14.74 5.36 -4.84
N SER A 247 14.35 4.56 -5.85
CA SER A 247 14.77 3.16 -5.92
C SER A 247 16.28 3.04 -6.16
N VAL A 248 16.90 2.09 -5.46
CA VAL A 248 18.31 1.69 -5.63
C VAL A 248 18.52 0.71 -6.80
N HIS A 249 17.42 0.27 -7.42
CA HIS A 249 17.41 -0.64 -8.57
C HIS A 249 16.66 -0.02 -9.76
N PRO A 250 17.00 -0.44 -11.00
CA PRO A 250 16.30 0.00 -12.20
C PRO A 250 14.78 -0.31 -12.15
N PRO A 251 13.93 0.49 -12.80
CA PRO A 251 12.48 0.26 -12.81
C PRO A 251 12.05 -1.12 -13.33
N SER A 252 12.84 -1.73 -14.22
CA SER A 252 12.61 -3.10 -14.70
C SER A 252 12.70 -4.16 -13.60
N VAL A 253 13.49 -3.93 -12.55
CA VAL A 253 13.58 -4.81 -11.37
C VAL A 253 12.27 -4.77 -10.57
N ILE A 254 11.71 -3.58 -10.35
CA ILE A 254 10.43 -3.43 -9.65
C ILE A 254 9.30 -4.09 -10.46
N LEU A 255 9.28 -3.94 -11.80
CA LEU A 255 8.30 -4.64 -12.64
C LEU A 255 8.38 -6.16 -12.51
N LYS A 256 9.60 -6.73 -12.46
CA LYS A 256 9.80 -8.17 -12.21
C LYS A 256 9.26 -8.58 -10.83
N LEU A 257 9.45 -7.75 -9.80
CA LEU A 257 8.91 -8.03 -8.46
C LEU A 257 7.38 -7.98 -8.42
N ILE A 258 6.74 -7.04 -9.12
CA ILE A 258 5.27 -7.00 -9.27
C ILE A 258 4.77 -8.28 -9.95
N TYR A 259 5.44 -8.71 -11.03
CA TYR A 259 5.13 -9.97 -11.71
C TYR A 259 5.26 -11.19 -10.78
N HIS A 260 6.37 -11.31 -10.04
CA HIS A 260 6.56 -12.44 -9.12
C HIS A 260 5.59 -12.43 -7.93
N TRP A 261 5.18 -11.25 -7.46
CA TRP A 261 4.13 -11.11 -6.44
C TRP A 261 2.77 -11.56 -6.96
N ALA A 262 2.42 -11.18 -8.20
CA ALA A 262 1.18 -11.61 -8.84
C ALA A 262 1.14 -13.13 -9.03
N CYS A 263 2.25 -13.72 -9.51
CA CYS A 263 2.43 -15.16 -9.68
C CYS A 263 2.63 -15.94 -8.36
N GLN A 264 2.73 -15.26 -7.21
CA GLN A 264 3.06 -15.87 -5.91
C GLN A 264 4.29 -16.79 -5.97
N THR A 265 5.34 -16.33 -6.67
CA THR A 265 6.59 -17.07 -6.81
C THR A 265 7.27 -17.18 -5.44
N ASN A 266 7.85 -18.34 -5.15
CA ASN A 266 8.60 -18.60 -3.93
C ASN A 266 9.80 -17.63 -3.80
N VAL A 267 9.99 -17.02 -2.61
CA VAL A 267 10.93 -15.91 -2.39
C VAL A 267 12.39 -16.25 -2.71
N PRO A 268 12.95 -17.39 -2.28
CA PRO A 268 14.24 -17.90 -2.77
C PRO A 268 14.43 -17.79 -4.30
N ASN A 269 13.43 -18.22 -5.09
CA ASN A 269 13.50 -18.13 -6.55
C ASN A 269 13.46 -16.67 -7.03
N VAL A 270 12.66 -15.81 -6.38
CA VAL A 270 12.60 -14.38 -6.70
C VAL A 270 13.97 -13.72 -6.48
N VAL A 271 14.60 -13.96 -5.32
CA VAL A 271 15.94 -13.44 -5.00
C VAL A 271 16.96 -13.89 -6.03
N GLN A 272 16.94 -15.18 -6.40
CA GLN A 272 17.85 -15.75 -7.38
C GLN A 272 17.65 -15.17 -8.79
N TRP A 273 16.41 -15.08 -9.27
CA TRP A 273 16.10 -14.66 -10.63
C TRP A 273 16.17 -13.15 -10.83
N VAL A 274 15.74 -12.37 -9.83
CA VAL A 274 15.70 -10.90 -9.89
C VAL A 274 17.02 -10.28 -9.42
N LYS A 275 17.83 -11.02 -8.65
CA LYS A 275 19.13 -10.60 -8.11
C LYS A 275 19.02 -9.41 -7.15
N VAL A 276 18.09 -9.50 -6.20
CA VAL A 276 17.88 -8.51 -5.13
C VAL A 276 17.87 -9.20 -3.77
N ASP A 277 18.17 -8.47 -2.70
CA ASP A 277 18.13 -9.05 -1.36
C ASP A 277 16.69 -9.19 -0.81
N ASN A 278 16.54 -9.97 0.25
CA ASN A 278 15.26 -10.22 0.90
C ASN A 278 14.62 -8.94 1.49
N LEU A 279 15.42 -7.96 1.93
CA LEU A 279 14.90 -6.72 2.51
C LEU A 279 14.19 -5.90 1.44
N TYR A 280 14.78 -5.82 0.24
CA TYR A 280 14.19 -5.13 -0.90
C TYR A 280 12.91 -5.81 -1.38
N VAL A 281 12.91 -7.15 -1.49
CA VAL A 281 11.68 -7.91 -1.81
C VAL A 281 10.59 -7.62 -0.78
N LYS A 282 10.92 -7.66 0.52
CA LYS A 282 9.99 -7.34 1.60
C LYS A 282 9.42 -5.93 1.44
N GLY A 283 10.26 -4.93 1.16
CA GLY A 283 9.83 -3.55 0.98
C GLY A 283 8.79 -3.42 -0.14
N ILE A 284 9.11 -3.93 -1.33
CA ILE A 284 8.20 -3.86 -2.48
C ILE A 284 6.90 -4.63 -2.21
N TYR A 285 6.97 -5.85 -1.66
CA TYR A 285 5.76 -6.63 -1.35
C TYR A 285 4.90 -5.94 -0.28
N THR A 286 5.50 -5.18 0.63
CA THR A 286 4.76 -4.39 1.63
C THR A 286 3.98 -3.26 0.95
N PHE A 287 4.60 -2.56 -0.01
CA PHE A 287 3.89 -1.54 -0.81
C PHE A 287 2.71 -2.13 -1.59
N LEU A 288 2.89 -3.30 -2.23
CA LEU A 288 1.81 -3.96 -2.97
C LEU A 288 0.64 -4.37 -2.06
N ARG A 289 0.91 -4.84 -0.84
CA ARG A 289 -0.13 -5.12 0.16
C ARG A 289 -0.85 -3.87 0.63
N ALA A 290 -0.13 -2.78 0.87
CA ALA A 290 -0.75 -1.50 1.22
C ALA A 290 -1.69 -1.02 0.10
N VAL A 291 -1.31 -1.19 -1.17
CA VAL A 291 -2.19 -0.90 -2.31
C VAL A 291 -3.43 -1.79 -2.30
N CYS A 292 -3.31 -3.07 -1.93
CA CYS A 292 -4.47 -3.95 -1.75
C CYS A 292 -5.44 -3.38 -0.71
N THR A 293 -4.95 -3.03 0.49
CA THR A 293 -5.77 -2.42 1.55
C THR A 293 -6.49 -1.16 1.06
N VAL A 294 -5.78 -0.26 0.39
CA VAL A 294 -6.35 0.98 -0.15
C VAL A 294 -7.40 0.69 -1.23
N ALA A 295 -7.13 -0.25 -2.13
CA ALA A 295 -8.09 -0.64 -3.16
C ALA A 295 -9.38 -1.22 -2.55
N LEU A 296 -9.28 -2.02 -1.49
CA LEU A 296 -10.46 -2.52 -0.79
C LEU A 296 -11.26 -1.42 -0.11
N TYR A 297 -10.59 -0.39 0.41
CA TYR A 297 -11.27 0.74 1.01
C TYR A 297 -12.08 1.56 -0.01
N TYR A 298 -11.53 1.80 -1.20
CA TYR A 298 -12.19 2.64 -2.21
C TYR A 298 -13.20 1.90 -3.10
N HIS A 299 -12.96 0.63 -3.40
CA HIS A 299 -13.71 -0.09 -4.44
C HIS A 299 -14.73 -1.10 -3.91
N ILE A 300 -14.66 -1.50 -2.63
CA ILE A 300 -15.65 -2.42 -2.06
C ILE A 300 -16.94 -1.68 -1.71
N THR A 301 -18.05 -2.21 -2.21
CA THR A 301 -19.40 -1.79 -1.85
C THR A 301 -19.95 -2.57 -0.66
N LEU A 302 -21.03 -2.08 -0.07
CA LEU A 302 -21.78 -2.80 0.96
C LEU A 302 -22.22 -4.18 0.43
N LEU A 303 -21.98 -5.22 1.23
CA LEU A 303 -22.43 -6.57 0.94
C LEU A 303 -23.91 -6.73 1.28
N GLY A 304 -24.59 -7.60 0.53
CA GLY A 304 -25.98 -7.95 0.77
C GLY A 304 -26.97 -6.90 0.27
N GLY A 305 -28.08 -6.76 0.99
CA GLY A 305 -29.25 -5.97 0.60
C GLY A 305 -30.55 -6.66 0.99
N PRO A 306 -31.70 -6.01 0.76
CA PRO A 306 -33.00 -6.57 1.09
C PRO A 306 -33.18 -7.99 0.53
N GLY A 307 -33.47 -8.94 1.41
CA GLY A 307 -33.67 -10.36 1.05
C GLY A 307 -32.41 -11.15 0.71
N LYS A 308 -31.22 -10.51 0.69
CA LYS A 308 -29.95 -11.19 0.46
C LYS A 308 -29.40 -11.78 1.75
N LYS A 309 -28.83 -12.98 1.65
CA LYS A 309 -28.22 -13.70 2.78
C LYS A 309 -26.74 -13.38 2.88
N ILE A 310 -26.25 -13.11 4.08
CA ILE A 310 -24.84 -12.84 4.37
C ILE A 310 -24.39 -13.75 5.49
N GLU A 311 -23.34 -14.52 5.25
CA GLU A 311 -22.73 -15.37 6.27
C GLU A 311 -21.74 -14.56 7.10
N VAL A 312 -21.83 -14.68 8.42
CA VAL A 312 -20.92 -14.04 9.39
C VAL A 312 -20.33 -15.11 10.28
N GLY A 313 -19.03 -15.02 10.54
CA GLY A 313 -18.32 -15.98 11.38
C GLY A 313 -17.14 -15.33 12.10
N VAL A 314 -16.80 -15.87 13.27
CA VAL A 314 -15.66 -15.39 14.06
C VAL A 314 -14.80 -16.57 14.50
N ILE A 315 -13.49 -16.44 14.36
CA ILE A 315 -12.52 -17.38 14.93
C ILE A 315 -11.50 -16.65 15.80
N SER A 316 -10.94 -17.35 16.78
CA SER A 316 -9.79 -16.88 17.56
C SER A 316 -8.56 -17.66 17.14
N LEU A 317 -7.50 -16.96 16.74
CA LEU A 317 -6.20 -17.54 16.44
C LEU A 317 -5.28 -17.32 17.63
N GLY A 318 -4.69 -18.40 18.13
CA GLY A 318 -3.80 -18.36 19.28
C GLY A 318 -2.53 -19.16 19.06
N THR A 319 -1.57 -18.94 19.93
CA THR A 319 -0.33 -19.71 20.01
C THR A 319 -0.33 -20.51 21.31
N THR A 320 0.31 -21.67 21.29
CA THR A 320 0.59 -22.41 22.52
C THR A 320 2.02 -22.09 22.95
N THR A 321 2.26 -21.88 24.24
CA THR A 321 3.61 -21.70 24.79
C THR A 321 4.48 -22.93 24.50
N GLN A 322 5.82 -22.75 24.53
CA GLN A 322 6.76 -23.84 24.24
C GLN A 322 6.56 -25.06 25.14
N ASP A 323 6.15 -24.83 26.39
CA ASP A 323 5.87 -25.88 27.37
C ASP A 323 4.50 -26.56 27.17
N GLY A 324 3.74 -26.18 26.14
CA GLY A 324 2.42 -26.73 25.83
C GLY A 324 1.30 -26.32 26.79
N GLN A 325 1.64 -25.68 27.91
CA GLN A 325 0.71 -25.47 29.02
C GLN A 325 -0.24 -24.28 28.87
N GLN A 326 0.17 -23.23 28.17
CA GLN A 326 -0.64 -22.02 28.04
C GLN A 326 -0.99 -21.74 26.58
N ARG A 327 -2.30 -21.57 26.32
CA ARG A 327 -2.81 -21.09 25.04
C ARG A 327 -3.11 -19.60 25.18
N GLN A 328 -2.46 -18.80 24.35
CA GLN A 328 -2.69 -17.36 24.28
C GLN A 328 -3.39 -17.04 22.98
N VAL A 329 -4.57 -16.41 23.05
CA VAL A 329 -5.23 -15.85 21.87
C VAL A 329 -4.43 -14.63 21.41
N LYS A 330 -3.98 -14.64 20.16
CA LYS A 330 -3.16 -13.57 19.58
C LYS A 330 -4.01 -12.56 18.81
N VAL A 331 -5.03 -13.05 18.09
CA VAL A 331 -5.89 -12.24 17.24
C VAL A 331 -7.24 -12.93 17.06
N GLU A 332 -8.29 -12.14 16.91
CA GLU A 332 -9.62 -12.62 16.56
C GLU A 332 -9.91 -12.20 15.12
N VAL A 333 -10.50 -13.08 14.32
CA VAL A 333 -10.76 -12.81 12.91
C VAL A 333 -12.26 -12.87 12.66
N LEU A 334 -12.84 -11.71 12.30
CA LEU A 334 -14.19 -11.61 11.75
C LEU A 334 -14.13 -11.93 10.27
N GLY A 335 -14.99 -12.84 9.82
CA GLY A 335 -15.26 -13.10 8.42
C GLY A 335 -16.70 -12.78 8.04
N VAL A 336 -16.86 -12.15 6.88
CA VAL A 336 -18.16 -11.84 6.28
C VAL A 336 -18.13 -12.33 4.84
N TYR A 337 -19.15 -13.07 4.44
CA TYR A 337 -19.24 -13.66 3.11
C TYR A 337 -20.61 -13.43 2.49
N ASP A 338 -20.61 -12.98 1.24
CA ASP A 338 -21.76 -12.93 0.36
C ASP A 338 -21.77 -14.19 -0.52
N PRO A 339 -22.70 -15.14 -0.28
CA PRO A 339 -22.78 -16.38 -1.06
C PRO A 339 -23.14 -16.17 -2.52
N GLU A 340 -23.89 -15.12 -2.85
CA GLU A 340 -24.34 -14.84 -4.22
C GLU A 340 -23.19 -14.26 -5.04
N GLY A 341 -22.55 -13.21 -4.53
CA GLY A 341 -21.39 -12.57 -5.17
C GLY A 341 -20.09 -13.38 -5.05
N LYS A 342 -20.06 -14.37 -4.15
CA LYS A 342 -18.85 -15.05 -3.67
C LYS A 342 -17.79 -14.03 -3.22
N LEU A 343 -18.22 -13.03 -2.48
CA LEU A 343 -17.38 -11.92 -2.01
C LEU A 343 -17.13 -12.08 -0.52
N ILE A 344 -15.91 -11.80 -0.08
CA ILE A 344 -15.51 -11.97 1.32
C ILE A 344 -14.92 -10.67 1.86
N ARG A 345 -15.05 -10.44 3.17
CA ARG A 345 -14.28 -9.45 3.94
C ARG A 345 -13.76 -10.09 5.22
N LEU A 346 -12.56 -9.70 5.62
CA LEU A 346 -11.86 -10.22 6.79
C LEU A 346 -11.31 -9.08 7.65
N ARG A 347 -11.50 -9.15 8.96
CA ARG A 347 -10.90 -8.19 9.92
C ARG A 347 -10.15 -8.95 11.00
N ALA A 348 -8.95 -8.51 11.32
CA ALA A 348 -8.20 -8.84 12.53
C ALA A 348 -8.55 -7.85 13.65
N ILE A 349 -9.17 -8.37 14.70
CA ILE A 349 -9.54 -7.66 15.92
C ILE A 349 -8.57 -8.06 17.03
N GLU A 350 -8.21 -7.09 17.84
CA GLU A 350 -7.41 -7.32 19.03
C GLU A 350 -8.25 -8.07 20.09
N PRO A 351 -7.72 -9.18 20.66
CA PRO A 351 -8.44 -9.93 21.67
C PRO A 351 -8.76 -9.05 22.87
N TYR A 352 -9.96 -9.22 23.44
CA TYR A 352 -10.34 -8.52 24.67
C TYR A 352 -9.59 -9.13 25.88
N THR A 353 -8.82 -8.29 26.59
CA THR A 353 -8.01 -8.70 27.76
C THR A 353 -8.50 -8.12 29.10
N GLY A 354 -9.71 -7.56 29.14
CA GLY A 354 -10.24 -6.92 30.35
C GLY A 354 -10.47 -7.90 31.51
N PRO A 355 -10.45 -7.40 32.77
CA PRO A 355 -10.57 -8.21 33.99
C PRO A 355 -11.93 -8.91 34.09
N ASP A 356 -12.98 -8.26 33.59
CA ASP A 356 -14.31 -8.87 33.46
C ASP A 356 -14.43 -9.51 32.09
N LYS A 357 -14.68 -10.82 32.02
CA LYS A 357 -15.01 -11.54 30.78
C LYS A 357 -16.39 -11.12 30.25
N ASN A 358 -16.59 -9.84 29.98
CA ASN A 358 -17.81 -9.30 29.43
C ASN A 358 -17.86 -9.63 27.93
N ASN A 359 -18.39 -10.81 27.63
CA ASN A 359 -18.55 -11.34 26.28
C ASN A 359 -19.32 -10.37 25.37
N LYS A 360 -20.26 -9.60 25.92
CA LYS A 360 -21.03 -8.62 25.15
C LYS A 360 -20.15 -7.49 24.61
N LYS A 361 -19.34 -6.83 25.46
CA LYS A 361 -18.39 -5.78 25.04
C LYS A 361 -17.35 -6.30 24.03
N ARG A 362 -16.89 -7.55 24.21
CA ARG A 362 -16.01 -8.22 23.24
C ARG A 362 -16.69 -8.33 21.87
N PHE A 363 -17.92 -8.84 21.81
CA PHE A 363 -18.64 -8.99 20.54
C PHE A 363 -19.04 -7.66 19.90
N GLU A 364 -19.38 -6.64 20.68
CA GLU A 364 -19.61 -5.28 20.16
C GLU A 364 -18.39 -4.75 19.40
N ARG A 365 -17.17 -4.96 19.91
CA ARG A 365 -15.92 -4.59 19.24
C ARG A 365 -15.63 -5.45 18.02
N ILE A 366 -15.85 -6.77 18.11
CA ILE A 366 -15.60 -7.70 17.00
C ILE A 366 -16.52 -7.40 15.81
N LEU A 367 -17.81 -7.15 16.08
CA LEU A 367 -18.85 -7.01 15.07
C LEU A 367 -19.02 -5.56 14.58
N GLU A 368 -18.33 -4.59 15.19
CA GLU A 368 -18.35 -3.18 14.77
C GLU A 368 -18.17 -2.98 13.25
N PRO A 369 -17.24 -3.66 12.55
CA PRO A 369 -17.05 -3.47 11.10
C PRO A 369 -18.30 -3.80 10.27
N LEU A 370 -19.23 -4.61 10.77
CA LEU A 370 -20.45 -4.96 10.04
C LEU A 370 -21.30 -3.74 9.69
N LYS A 371 -21.23 -2.66 10.49
CA LYS A 371 -21.96 -1.41 10.25
C LYS A 371 -21.64 -0.79 8.89
N GLU A 372 -20.39 -0.94 8.43
CA GLU A 372 -19.89 -0.36 7.18
C GLU A 372 -19.79 -1.39 6.05
N TRP A 373 -19.88 -2.68 6.38
CA TRP A 373 -19.61 -3.76 5.44
C TRP A 373 -20.86 -4.43 4.90
N VAL A 374 -21.96 -4.41 5.66
CA VAL A 374 -23.19 -5.16 5.33
C VAL A 374 -24.40 -4.24 5.38
N ASN A 375 -25.27 -4.34 4.37
CA ASN A 375 -26.54 -3.63 4.38
C ASN A 375 -27.44 -4.17 5.52
N ARG A 376 -28.02 -3.27 6.32
CA ARG A 376 -28.83 -3.60 7.52
C ARG A 376 -30.09 -4.41 7.22
N ASP A 377 -30.64 -4.32 6.01
CA ASP A 377 -31.81 -5.09 5.58
C ASP A 377 -31.46 -6.49 5.03
N SER A 378 -30.20 -6.91 5.15
CA SER A 378 -29.76 -8.27 4.82
C SER A 378 -30.19 -9.29 5.88
N ILE A 379 -30.28 -10.55 5.45
CA ILE A 379 -30.51 -11.71 6.31
C ILE A 379 -29.16 -12.25 6.77
N ILE A 380 -28.84 -12.14 8.06
CA ILE A 380 -27.57 -12.62 8.61
C ILE A 380 -27.67 -14.11 8.94
N LEU A 381 -26.72 -14.90 8.44
CA LEU A 381 -26.53 -16.30 8.77
C LEU A 381 -25.30 -16.43 9.66
N THR A 382 -25.42 -17.07 10.81
CA THR A 382 -24.31 -17.26 11.76
C THR A 382 -24.44 -18.59 12.51
N ASP A 383 -23.38 -19.01 13.22
CA ASP A 383 -23.41 -20.08 14.21
C ASP A 383 -23.27 -19.51 15.64
N LEU A 384 -23.03 -20.38 16.61
CA LEU A 384 -22.82 -20.03 18.02
C LEU A 384 -21.49 -19.32 18.29
N THR A 385 -20.65 -19.07 17.29
CA THR A 385 -19.41 -18.29 17.47
C THR A 385 -19.66 -16.78 17.57
N VAL A 386 -20.88 -16.34 17.28
CA VAL A 386 -21.29 -14.93 17.32
C VAL A 386 -22.51 -14.76 18.21
N ASP A 387 -22.54 -13.69 18.99
CA ASP A 387 -23.71 -13.34 19.80
C ASP A 387 -24.84 -12.75 18.95
N LYS A 388 -26.01 -13.43 18.95
CA LYS A 388 -27.20 -13.00 18.20
C LYS A 388 -27.75 -11.66 18.72
N GLY A 389 -27.68 -11.41 20.03
CA GLY A 389 -28.16 -10.16 20.63
C GLY A 389 -27.38 -8.93 20.15
N CYS A 390 -26.06 -9.07 20.00
CA CYS A 390 -25.20 -8.02 19.45
C CYS A 390 -25.56 -7.69 18.00
N LEU A 391 -25.88 -8.69 17.17
CA LEU A 391 -26.31 -8.46 15.78
C LEU A 391 -27.63 -7.67 15.71
N HIS A 392 -28.60 -7.97 16.59
CA HIS A 392 -29.82 -7.17 16.68
C HIS A 392 -29.54 -5.74 17.16
N THR A 393 -28.64 -5.56 18.13
CA THR A 393 -28.19 -4.24 18.61
C THR A 393 -27.54 -3.41 17.49
N LEU A 394 -26.86 -4.05 16.54
CA LEU A 394 -26.29 -3.40 15.36
C LEU A 394 -27.34 -2.99 14.31
N GLY A 395 -28.60 -3.43 14.47
CA GLY A 395 -29.73 -3.06 13.62
C GLY A 395 -30.14 -4.11 12.59
N PHE A 396 -29.58 -5.33 12.62
CA PHE A 396 -30.00 -6.41 11.74
C PHE A 396 -31.34 -7.01 12.24
N LYS A 397 -32.36 -6.96 11.38
CA LYS A 397 -33.72 -7.42 11.72
C LYS A 397 -33.84 -8.95 11.66
N THR A 398 -33.23 -9.57 10.66
CA THR A 398 -33.35 -11.02 10.41
C THR A 398 -32.01 -11.71 10.61
N VAL A 399 -31.90 -12.47 11.70
CA VAL A 399 -30.70 -13.24 12.03
C VAL A 399 -31.08 -14.71 12.22
N HIS A 400 -30.53 -15.58 11.37
CA HIS A 400 -30.60 -17.03 11.51
C HIS A 400 -29.30 -17.54 12.13
N GLN A 401 -29.45 -18.14 13.31
CA GLN A 401 -28.34 -18.79 14.01
C GLN A 401 -28.55 -20.30 13.91
N ALA A 402 -27.65 -20.98 13.21
CA ALA A 402 -27.69 -22.43 13.01
C ALA A 402 -26.72 -23.15 13.95
N LEU A 403 -27.11 -24.35 14.38
CA LEU A 403 -26.18 -25.25 15.06
C LEU A 403 -25.22 -25.89 14.05
N PRO A 404 -24.00 -26.28 14.45
CA PRO A 404 -23.07 -26.98 13.56
C PRO A 404 -23.63 -28.28 12.97
N SER A 405 -24.59 -28.91 13.64
CA SER A 405 -25.28 -30.12 13.18
C SER A 405 -26.37 -29.85 12.13
N ASP A 406 -26.89 -28.62 12.06
CA ASP A 406 -27.92 -28.25 11.11
C ASP A 406 -27.27 -27.93 9.76
N SER A 407 -27.19 -28.93 8.89
CA SER A 407 -26.74 -28.79 7.49
C SER A 407 -27.75 -28.03 6.60
N SER A 408 -28.50 -27.10 7.20
CA SER A 408 -29.55 -26.35 6.54
C SER A 408 -28.97 -25.31 5.57
N ARG A 409 -29.78 -24.93 4.57
CA ARG A 409 -29.50 -23.88 3.57
C ARG A 409 -29.39 -22.45 4.18
N ASN A 410 -29.48 -22.34 5.51
CA ASN A 410 -29.43 -21.11 6.30
C ASN A 410 -28.32 -21.17 7.36
N SER A 411 -27.12 -21.61 6.97
CA SER A 411 -25.94 -21.69 7.84
C SER A 411 -24.81 -20.79 7.35
N ASN A 412 -23.78 -20.59 8.19
CA ASN A 412 -22.55 -19.86 7.86
C ASN A 412 -21.38 -20.82 7.53
N ALA A 413 -21.69 -22.00 6.98
CA ALA A 413 -20.71 -23.06 6.79
C ALA A 413 -19.57 -22.65 5.86
N THR A 414 -19.84 -21.85 4.82
CA THR A 414 -18.84 -21.43 3.83
C THR A 414 -17.80 -20.53 4.46
N ILE A 415 -18.24 -19.47 5.17
CA ILE A 415 -17.31 -18.57 5.84
C ILE A 415 -16.56 -19.26 6.97
N MET A 416 -17.20 -20.16 7.72
CA MET A 416 -16.54 -20.88 8.80
C MET A 416 -15.53 -21.90 8.29
N ASP A 417 -15.77 -22.58 7.17
CA ASP A 417 -14.77 -23.44 6.53
C ASP A 417 -13.57 -22.62 6.04
N TYR A 418 -13.83 -21.48 5.40
CA TYR A 418 -12.79 -20.57 4.96
C TYR A 418 -11.92 -20.08 6.13
N LEU A 419 -12.56 -19.60 7.20
CA LEU A 419 -11.90 -19.14 8.41
C LEU A 419 -11.11 -20.27 9.07
N ARG A 420 -11.66 -21.48 9.23
CA ARG A 420 -10.98 -22.58 9.92
C ARG A 420 -9.86 -23.23 9.10
N ARG A 421 -9.93 -23.18 7.77
CA ARG A 421 -8.97 -23.87 6.88
C ARG A 421 -7.91 -22.94 6.29
N ILE A 422 -8.34 -21.82 5.72
CA ILE A 422 -7.46 -20.96 4.92
C ILE A 422 -6.66 -20.02 5.81
N VAL A 423 -7.34 -19.35 6.76
CA VAL A 423 -6.70 -18.32 7.59
C VAL A 423 -5.62 -18.89 8.54
N PRO A 424 -5.86 -19.95 9.34
CA PRO A 424 -4.82 -20.57 10.16
C PRO A 424 -3.62 -21.06 9.35
N ARG A 425 -3.87 -21.70 8.20
CA ARG A 425 -2.81 -22.22 7.32
C ARG A 425 -1.89 -21.10 6.80
N MET A 426 -2.45 -19.92 6.52
CA MET A 426 -1.68 -18.77 6.07
C MET A 426 -0.69 -18.26 7.14
N PHE A 427 -1.00 -18.42 8.43
CA PHE A 427 -0.19 -17.91 9.55
C PHE A 427 0.47 -18.99 10.43
N GLN A 428 0.35 -20.27 10.07
CA GLN A 428 0.69 -21.42 10.91
C GLN A 428 2.05 -21.30 11.62
N ASN A 429 3.09 -20.82 10.92
CA ASN A 429 4.46 -20.72 11.44
C ASN A 429 4.90 -19.28 11.75
N THR A 430 4.02 -18.30 11.54
CA THR A 430 4.38 -16.87 11.63
C THR A 430 3.50 -16.08 12.57
N LEU A 431 2.40 -16.66 13.09
CA LEU A 431 1.43 -15.96 13.92
C LEU A 431 2.05 -15.24 15.14
N SER A 432 3.03 -15.87 15.80
CA SER A 432 3.74 -15.28 16.95
C SER A 432 4.69 -14.14 16.55
N LEU A 433 5.16 -14.12 15.30
CA LEU A 433 6.18 -13.21 14.79
C LEU A 433 5.59 -11.99 14.08
N LEU A 434 4.28 -11.96 13.87
CA LEU A 434 3.58 -10.90 13.17
C LEU A 434 2.77 -10.04 14.14
N SER A 435 2.81 -8.72 13.92
CA SER A 435 1.90 -7.80 14.59
C SER A 435 0.50 -7.91 14.00
N ARG A 436 -0.52 -7.49 14.77
CA ARG A 436 -1.92 -7.43 14.28
C ARG A 436 -2.06 -6.62 13.00
N ALA A 437 -1.35 -5.50 12.88
CA ALA A 437 -1.38 -4.65 11.69
C ALA A 437 -0.86 -5.39 10.45
N ILE A 438 0.23 -6.16 10.59
CA ILE A 438 0.76 -6.96 9.48
C ILE A 438 -0.19 -8.12 9.14
N ILE A 439 -0.79 -8.77 10.15
CA ILE A 439 -1.82 -9.79 9.94
C ILE A 439 -2.98 -9.21 9.13
N GLN A 440 -3.47 -8.01 9.48
CA GLN A 440 -4.53 -7.33 8.73
C GLN A 440 -4.12 -7.09 7.27
N GLN A 441 -2.89 -6.62 6.99
CA GLN A 441 -2.43 -6.42 5.61
C GLN A 441 -2.45 -7.73 4.79
N PHE A 442 -2.16 -8.88 5.41
CA PHE A 442 -2.29 -10.18 4.73
C PHE A 442 -3.74 -10.61 4.53
N LEU A 443 -4.62 -10.33 5.49
CA LEU A 443 -6.06 -10.55 5.32
C LEU A 443 -6.62 -9.67 4.21
N ASP A 444 -6.18 -8.41 4.12
CA ASP A 444 -6.55 -7.49 3.04
C ASP A 444 -6.00 -7.96 1.69
N GLU A 445 -4.74 -8.41 1.61
CA GLU A 445 -4.20 -9.03 0.39
C GLU A 445 -5.04 -10.25 -0.02
N LEU A 446 -5.41 -11.10 0.93
CA LEU A 446 -6.21 -12.29 0.66
C LEU A 446 -7.60 -11.92 0.13
N VAL A 447 -8.29 -10.99 0.79
CA VAL A 447 -9.57 -10.46 0.33
C VAL A 447 -9.42 -9.82 -1.05
N TRP A 448 -8.39 -9.01 -1.27
CA TRP A 448 -8.13 -8.38 -2.56
C TRP A 448 -7.94 -9.40 -3.68
N ARG A 449 -7.24 -10.51 -3.41
CA ARG A 449 -7.08 -11.60 -4.39
C ARG A 449 -8.40 -12.31 -4.70
N GLU A 450 -9.28 -12.49 -3.72
CA GLU A 450 -10.61 -13.07 -3.95
C GLU A 450 -11.53 -12.16 -4.79
N TRP A 451 -11.33 -10.85 -4.71
CA TRP A 451 -12.09 -9.87 -5.48
C TRP A 451 -11.51 -9.62 -6.88
N TYR A 452 -10.20 -9.43 -6.97
CA TYR A 452 -9.53 -8.90 -8.17
C TYR A 452 -8.40 -9.80 -8.70
N GLY A 453 -7.85 -10.70 -7.89
CA GLY A 453 -6.60 -11.40 -8.18
C GLY A 453 -6.69 -12.92 -8.17
N THR A 454 -7.79 -13.48 -8.68
CA THR A 454 -8.07 -14.93 -8.63
C THR A 454 -7.14 -15.79 -9.49
N SER A 455 -6.41 -15.17 -10.41
CA SER A 455 -5.36 -15.78 -11.24
C SER A 455 -4.17 -14.84 -11.36
N PRO A 456 -2.96 -15.34 -11.71
CA PRO A 456 -1.76 -14.50 -11.85
C PRO A 456 -1.94 -13.31 -12.81
N GLY A 457 -2.58 -13.53 -13.96
CA GLY A 457 -2.83 -12.49 -14.96
C GLY A 457 -3.75 -11.40 -14.43
N LEU A 458 -4.87 -11.78 -13.82
CA LEU A 458 -5.81 -10.83 -13.19
C LEU A 458 -5.15 -10.08 -12.01
N ALA A 459 -4.37 -10.80 -11.19
CA ALA A 459 -3.65 -10.18 -10.09
C ALA A 459 -2.64 -9.14 -10.59
N PHE A 460 -1.90 -9.44 -11.67
CA PHE A 460 -0.96 -8.49 -12.27
C PHE A 460 -1.67 -7.26 -12.84
N ASP A 461 -2.71 -7.47 -13.64
CA ASP A 461 -3.40 -6.36 -14.31
C ASP A 461 -4.11 -5.45 -13.29
N ASN A 462 -4.79 -6.03 -12.30
CA ASN A 462 -5.48 -5.24 -11.29
C ASN A 462 -4.53 -4.58 -10.29
N ILE A 463 -3.40 -5.19 -9.92
CA ILE A 463 -2.44 -4.50 -9.04
C ILE A 463 -1.77 -3.33 -9.76
N VAL A 464 -1.48 -3.47 -11.06
CA VAL A 464 -0.98 -2.37 -11.90
C VAL A 464 -2.01 -1.25 -11.99
N ALA A 465 -3.29 -1.58 -12.22
CA ALA A 465 -4.37 -0.60 -12.26
C ALA A 465 -4.51 0.18 -10.94
N HIS A 466 -4.56 -0.52 -9.81
CA HIS A 466 -4.67 0.11 -8.49
C HIS A 466 -3.41 0.91 -8.12
N LEU A 467 -2.20 0.45 -8.48
CA LEU A 467 -0.97 1.23 -8.34
C LEU A 467 -1.03 2.52 -9.17
N ALA A 468 -1.57 2.44 -10.39
CA ALA A 468 -1.69 3.59 -11.27
C ALA A 468 -2.68 4.63 -10.70
N GLU A 469 -3.79 4.18 -10.09
CA GLU A 469 -4.69 5.07 -9.35
C GLU A 469 -3.95 5.80 -8.23
N GLN A 470 -3.19 5.07 -7.41
CA GLN A 470 -2.41 5.67 -6.32
C GLN A 470 -1.34 6.62 -6.83
N THR A 471 -0.74 6.36 -7.99
CA THR A 471 0.28 7.24 -8.60
C THR A 471 -0.33 8.56 -9.10
N ARG A 472 -1.57 8.52 -9.61
CA ARG A 472 -2.30 9.69 -10.12
C ARG A 472 -2.80 10.63 -9.03
N LEU A 473 -2.99 10.15 -7.79
CA LEU A 473 -3.47 11.00 -6.70
C LEU A 473 -2.48 12.10 -6.38
N ASP A 474 -2.91 13.35 -6.50
CA ASP A 474 -2.07 14.49 -6.14
C ASP A 474 -2.05 14.66 -4.63
N HIS A 475 -0.88 14.46 -4.03
CA HIS A 475 -0.71 14.44 -2.59
C HIS A 475 0.66 15.03 -2.21
N LYS A 476 0.72 15.72 -1.06
CA LYS A 476 1.95 16.39 -0.59
C LYS A 476 3.10 15.43 -0.21
N ALA A 477 2.78 14.15 0.00
CA ALA A 477 3.73 13.10 0.36
C ALA A 477 3.94 12.15 -0.82
N SER A 478 5.15 11.61 -0.95
CA SER A 478 5.49 10.61 -1.97
C SER A 478 4.60 9.37 -1.86
N LEU A 479 4.44 8.64 -2.96
CA LEU A 479 3.65 7.41 -2.97
C LEU A 479 4.17 6.41 -1.94
N THR A 480 5.49 6.17 -1.91
CA THR A 480 6.14 5.29 -0.94
C THR A 480 5.96 5.76 0.50
N GLY A 481 5.98 7.07 0.74
CA GLY A 481 5.70 7.65 2.05
C GLY A 481 4.25 7.46 2.51
N ARG A 482 3.29 7.46 1.58
CA ARG A 482 1.88 7.15 1.88
C ARG A 482 1.65 5.67 2.14
N LEU A 483 2.27 4.78 1.36
CA LEU A 483 2.09 3.32 1.50
C LEU A 483 2.75 2.75 2.76
N ASN A 484 3.60 3.51 3.44
CA ASN A 484 4.20 3.15 4.73
C ASN A 484 3.34 3.57 5.95
N LYS A 485 2.27 4.33 5.73
CA LYS A 485 1.31 4.73 6.77
C LYS A 485 0.08 3.85 6.67
#